data_AF-A0A931N2M0-F1
#
_entry.id   AF-A0A931N2M0-F1
#
_cell.length_a   1.000
_cell.length_b   1.000
_cell.length_c   1.000
_cell.angle_alpha   90.00
_cell.angle_beta   90.00
_cell.angle_gamma   90.00
#
_symmetry.space_group_name_H-M   'P 1'
#
loop_
_entity.id
_entity.type
_entity.pdbx_description
1 polymer ?
#
loop_
_entity_poly.entity_id
_entity_poly.type
_entity_poly.pdbx_seq_one_letter_code
_entity_poly.pdbx_strand_id
1 'polypeptide(L)'
;MHRRRAHPNAAPHVFELRPGDIVLLPAAGARVSSGCSVEVLGVYRDSTPLPDGRVLAPEGPPDVVVLRAPAPGDSTVRLTTGDPFRATASRELSVIVR
;
A
#
# COMPACT_ATOMS: atom_id res chain seq x y z
N MET A 1 33.20 20.46 1.56
CA MET A 1 32.01 21.05 0.88
C MET A 1 31.42 19.99 -0.05
N HIS A 2 30.59 19.07 0.46
CA HIS A 2 30.05 17.96 -0.32
C HIS A 2 28.73 18.39 -1.00
N ARG A 3 28.76 18.54 -2.32
CA ARG A 3 27.55 18.74 -3.14
C ARG A 3 26.66 17.49 -3.03
N ARG A 4 25.49 17.63 -2.41
CA ARG A 4 24.41 16.63 -2.52
C ARG A 4 24.05 16.49 -4.00
N ARG A 5 24.32 15.33 -4.58
CA ARG A 5 23.73 14.95 -5.87
C ARG A 5 22.22 14.86 -5.67
N ALA A 6 21.48 15.80 -6.25
CA ALA A 6 20.05 15.64 -6.45
C ALA A 6 19.86 14.34 -7.24
N HIS A 7 19.22 13.35 -6.62
CA HIS A 7 18.72 12.20 -7.37
C HIS A 7 17.67 12.74 -8.35
N PRO A 8 17.69 12.30 -9.62
CA PRO A 8 16.61 12.64 -10.54
C PRO A 8 15.30 12.18 -9.89
N ASN A 9 14.35 13.11 -9.81
CA ASN A 9 13.00 12.91 -9.29
C ASN A 9 12.36 11.77 -10.11
N ALA A 10 12.45 10.53 -9.62
CA ALA A 10 11.79 9.40 -10.25
C ALA A 10 10.30 9.75 -10.29
N ALA A 11 9.69 9.68 -11.47
CA ALA A 11 8.26 9.95 -11.61
C ALA A 11 7.52 9.15 -10.53
N PRO A 12 6.60 9.77 -9.77
CA PRO A 12 5.86 9.05 -8.73
C PRO A 12 5.23 7.82 -9.38
N HIS A 13 5.37 6.65 -8.74
CA HIS A 13 4.65 5.48 -9.20
C HIS A 13 3.15 5.80 -9.11
N VAL A 14 2.52 5.96 -10.28
CA VAL A 14 1.08 6.20 -10.40
C VAL A 14 0.38 4.85 -10.49
N PHE A 15 -0.64 4.66 -9.67
CA PHE A 15 -1.47 3.48 -9.66
C PHE A 15 -2.91 3.87 -9.98
N GLU A 16 -3.41 3.39 -11.12
CA GLU A 16 -4.74 3.74 -11.61
C GLU A 16 -5.76 2.67 -11.18
N LEU A 17 -6.90 3.14 -10.67
CA LEU A 17 -8.03 2.34 -10.19
C LEU A 17 -9.34 2.87 -10.76
N ARG A 18 -10.40 2.09 -10.59
CA ARG A 18 -11.79 2.47 -10.85
C ARG A 18 -12.59 2.54 -9.56
N PRO A 19 -13.67 3.35 -9.50
CA PRO A 19 -14.59 3.30 -8.38
C PRO A 19 -15.13 1.88 -8.16
N GLY A 20 -15.03 1.39 -6.93
CA GLY A 20 -15.40 0.04 -6.53
C GLY A 20 -14.22 -0.94 -6.44
N ASP A 21 -13.05 -0.60 -6.99
CA ASP A 21 -11.88 -1.47 -6.90
C ASP A 21 -11.43 -1.67 -5.45
N ILE A 22 -11.02 -2.90 -5.17
CA ILE A 22 -10.32 -3.29 -3.93
C ILE A 22 -8.98 -3.88 -4.35
N VAL A 23 -7.90 -3.36 -3.76
CA VAL A 23 -6.53 -3.76 -4.10
C VAL A 23 -5.76 -4.18 -2.88
N LEU A 24 -4.95 -5.23 -3.06
CA LEU A 24 -4.05 -5.76 -2.06
C LEU A 24 -2.64 -5.31 -2.42
N LEU A 25 -1.98 -4.59 -1.53
CA LEU A 25 -0.62 -4.09 -1.73
C LEU A 25 0.32 -4.74 -0.73
N PRO A 26 1.50 -5.23 -1.17
CA PRO A 26 2.51 -5.75 -0.26
C PRO A 26 3.10 -4.60 0.57
N ALA A 27 2.74 -4.58 1.85
CA ALA A 27 3.10 -3.55 2.81
C ALA A 27 2.74 -4.00 4.25
N ALA A 28 3.58 -3.61 5.22
CA ALA A 28 3.31 -3.81 6.64
C ALA A 28 2.39 -2.72 7.23
N GLY A 29 2.03 -1.69 6.44
CA GLY A 29 1.10 -0.65 6.85
C GLY A 29 0.91 0.43 5.79
N ALA A 30 -0.12 1.24 5.95
CA ALA A 30 -0.39 2.37 5.07
C ALA A 30 -1.07 3.53 5.78
N ARG A 31 -0.90 4.72 5.22
CA ARG A 31 -1.61 5.93 5.62
C ARG A 31 -1.92 6.76 4.38
N VAL A 32 -3.17 7.19 4.21
CA VAL A 32 -3.52 8.24 3.24
C VAL A 32 -2.91 9.55 3.74
N SER A 33 -1.98 10.11 2.96
CA SER A 33 -1.33 11.37 3.28
C SER A 33 -2.08 12.57 2.67
N SER A 34 -2.80 12.38 1.57
CA SER A 34 -3.66 13.39 0.95
C SER A 34 -4.77 12.76 0.08
N GLY A 35 -5.80 13.55 -0.20
CA GLY A 35 -6.96 13.13 -1.00
C GLY A 35 -7.95 12.25 -0.26
N CYS A 36 -9.04 11.88 -0.94
CA CYS A 36 -10.11 11.03 -0.41
C CYS A 36 -10.63 10.01 -1.42
N SER A 37 -9.91 9.77 -2.53
CA SER A 37 -10.35 8.82 -3.56
C SER A 37 -10.11 7.37 -3.16
N VAL A 38 -9.32 7.11 -2.11
CA VAL A 38 -9.11 5.78 -1.54
C VAL A 38 -9.21 5.76 -0.01
N GLU A 39 -9.56 4.60 0.52
CA GLU A 39 -9.62 4.29 1.95
C GLU A 39 -8.70 3.10 2.27
N VAL A 40 -8.02 3.16 3.41
CA VAL A 40 -7.31 1.99 3.96
C VAL A 40 -8.32 1.16 4.74
N LEU A 41 -8.68 -0.02 4.25
CA LEU A 41 -9.61 -0.90 4.95
C LEU A 41 -8.94 -1.61 6.14
N GLY A 42 -7.65 -1.89 6.02
CA GLY A 42 -6.89 -2.50 7.10
C GLY A 42 -5.52 -2.99 6.65
N VAL A 43 -4.78 -3.49 7.64
CA VAL A 43 -3.51 -4.18 7.44
C VAL A 43 -3.71 -5.62 7.88
N TYR A 44 -3.40 -6.54 6.98
CA TYR A 44 -3.68 -7.95 7.10
C TYR A 44 -2.42 -8.75 6.86
N ARG A 45 -2.57 -10.04 7.09
CA ARG A 45 -1.64 -11.05 6.67
C ARG A 45 -2.22 -11.80 5.48
N ASP A 46 -1.40 -12.01 4.45
CA ASP A 46 -1.77 -12.87 3.35
C ASP A 46 -1.99 -14.32 3.82
N SER A 47 -2.98 -14.98 3.24
CA SER A 47 -3.33 -16.35 3.60
C SER A 47 -3.86 -17.09 2.39
N THR A 48 -3.55 -18.39 2.30
CA THR A 48 -3.91 -19.21 1.14
C THR A 48 -5.06 -20.15 1.49
N PRO A 49 -6.24 -20.02 0.87
CA PRO A 49 -7.32 -20.99 1.04
C PRO A 49 -6.92 -22.33 0.38
N LEU A 50 -7.32 -23.44 1.01
CA LEU A 50 -7.12 -24.79 0.52
C LEU A 50 -8.43 -25.36 -0.06
N PRO A 51 -8.36 -26.34 -0.99
CA PRO A 51 -9.55 -26.92 -1.60
C PRO A 51 -10.54 -27.59 -0.63
N ASP A 52 -10.09 -27.95 0.57
CA ASP A 52 -10.89 -28.60 1.61
C ASP A 52 -11.51 -27.61 2.62
N GLY A 53 -11.46 -26.31 2.33
CA GLY A 53 -12.03 -25.26 3.17
C GLY A 53 -11.13 -24.82 4.33
N ARG A 54 -9.93 -25.41 4.48
CA ARG A 54 -8.92 -24.90 5.43
C ARG A 54 -8.20 -23.68 4.85
N VAL A 55 -7.50 -22.94 5.71
CA VAL A 55 -6.70 -21.77 5.34
C VAL A 55 -5.28 -21.92 5.90
N LEU A 56 -4.28 -21.75 5.03
CA LEU A 56 -2.89 -21.60 5.44
C LEU A 56 -2.63 -20.12 5.77
N ALA A 57 -2.57 -19.79 7.06
CA ALA A 57 -2.28 -18.46 7.56
C ALA A 57 -0.94 -18.48 8.34
N PRO A 58 0.17 -17.97 7.76
CA PRO A 58 1.46 -17.98 8.45
C PRO A 58 1.45 -17.11 9.72
N GLU A 59 2.41 -17.34 10.63
CA GLU A 59 2.60 -16.52 11.84
C GLU A 59 3.60 -15.36 11.65
N GLY A 60 3.63 -14.38 12.57
CA GLY A 60 4.48 -13.16 12.53
C GLY A 60 3.76 -11.79 12.30
N PRO A 61 4.41 -10.79 11.64
CA PRO A 61 3.83 -9.48 11.32
C PRO A 61 2.94 -9.43 10.05
N PRO A 62 2.04 -8.43 9.94
CA PRO A 62 1.26 -8.16 8.72
C PRO A 62 2.15 -7.84 7.51
N ASP A 63 1.70 -8.23 6.31
CA ASP A 63 2.41 -8.07 5.05
C ASP A 63 1.54 -7.56 3.88
N VAL A 64 0.24 -7.35 4.13
CA VAL A 64 -0.71 -6.85 3.13
C VAL A 64 -1.47 -5.63 3.66
N VAL A 65 -1.59 -4.60 2.83
CA VAL A 65 -2.54 -3.50 3.02
C VAL A 65 -3.68 -3.67 2.02
N VAL A 66 -4.91 -3.51 2.49
CA VAL A 66 -6.09 -3.47 1.60
C VAL A 66 -6.55 -2.03 1.44
N LEU A 67 -6.60 -1.56 0.19
CA LEU A 67 -7.22 -0.29 -0.16
C LEU A 67 -8.53 -0.51 -0.91
N ARG A 68 -9.48 0.40 -0.71
CA ARG A 68 -10.71 0.51 -1.50
C ARG A 68 -10.77 1.86 -2.19
N ALA A 69 -11.23 1.90 -3.43
CA ALA A 69 -11.46 3.13 -4.18
C ALA A 69 -12.96 3.47 -4.23
N PRO A 70 -13.52 4.25 -3.28
CA PRO A 70 -14.96 4.52 -3.25
C PRO A 70 -15.44 5.51 -4.32
N ALA A 71 -14.60 6.45 -4.76
CA ALA A 71 -15.00 7.53 -5.65
C ALA A 71 -13.83 8.04 -6.53
N PRO A 72 -14.12 8.64 -7.70
CA PRO A 72 -13.09 9.24 -8.56
C PRO A 72 -12.27 10.34 -7.86
N GLY A 73 -11.01 10.48 -8.27
CA GLY A 73 -10.11 11.52 -7.80
C GLY A 73 -8.71 11.02 -7.48
N ASP A 74 -7.88 11.91 -6.93
CA ASP A 74 -6.47 11.64 -6.65
C ASP A 74 -6.22 11.55 -5.14
N SER A 75 -5.37 10.58 -4.76
CA SER A 75 -4.91 10.39 -3.39
C SER A 75 -3.43 10.03 -3.38
N THR A 76 -2.73 10.46 -2.33
CA THR A 76 -1.38 9.97 -2.05
C THR A 76 -1.45 9.04 -0.85
N VAL A 77 -0.86 7.85 -0.99
CA VAL A 77 -0.78 6.84 0.06
C VAL A 77 0.68 6.62 0.40
N ARG A 78 1.03 6.79 1.68
CA ARG A 78 2.33 6.39 2.20
C ARG A 78 2.25 4.93 2.65
N LEU A 79 2.99 4.07 1.97
CA LEU A 79 3.13 2.65 2.32
C LEU A 79 4.37 2.46 3.19
N THR A 80 4.24 1.62 4.21
CA THR A 80 5.34 1.14 5.05
C THR A 80 5.67 -0.29 4.66
N THR A 81 6.93 -0.56 4.36
CA THR A 81 7.47 -1.87 3.98
C THR A 81 8.64 -2.25 4.88
N GLY A 82 9.03 -3.53 4.90
CA GLY A 82 10.07 -4.03 5.80
C GLY A 82 9.51 -4.51 7.14
N ASP A 83 10.39 -4.79 8.09
CA ASP A 83 10.01 -5.27 9.43
C ASP A 83 9.50 -4.09 10.27
N PRO A 84 8.20 -4.04 10.63
CA PRO A 84 7.64 -2.94 11.39
C PRO A 84 8.23 -2.78 12.80
N PHE A 85 8.86 -3.82 13.34
CA PHE A 85 9.46 -3.82 14.68
C PHE A 85 10.96 -3.60 14.68
N ARG A 86 11.63 -3.69 13.53
CA ARG A 86 13.11 -3.56 13.44
C ARG A 86 13.57 -2.48 12.48
N ALA A 87 13.09 -2.52 11.24
CA ALA A 87 13.57 -1.65 10.17
C ALA A 87 12.47 -1.44 9.13
N THR A 88 11.87 -0.25 9.16
CA THR A 88 10.86 0.17 8.21
C THR A 88 11.46 1.01 7.09
N ALA A 89 10.97 0.81 5.87
CA ALA A 89 11.09 1.76 4.77
C ALA A 89 9.70 2.33 4.44
N SER A 90 9.65 3.58 3.98
CA SER A 90 8.41 4.19 3.48
C SER A 90 8.55 4.55 2.01
N ARG A 91 7.46 4.39 1.26
CA ARG A 91 7.32 4.88 -0.12
C ARG A 91 5.99 5.59 -0.30
N GLU A 92 5.98 6.63 -1.12
CA GLU A 92 4.73 7.28 -1.53
C GLU A 92 4.21 6.65 -2.83
N LEU A 93 2.91 6.44 -2.87
CA LEU A 93 2.17 5.92 -4.00
C LEU A 93 1.10 6.95 -4.38
N SER A 94 1.15 7.45 -5.61
CA SER A 94 0.08 8.28 -6.15
C SER A 94 -1.01 7.37 -6.71
N VAL A 95 -2.23 7.51 -6.23
CA VAL A 95 -3.38 6.71 -6.66
C VAL A 95 -4.38 7.62 -7.36
N ILE A 96 -4.77 7.23 -8.57
CA ILE A 96 -5.76 7.94 -9.39
C ILE A 96 -6.95 7.02 -9.59
N VAL A 97 -8.14 7.47 -9.24
CA VAL A 97 -9.40 6.73 -9.43
C VAL A 97 -10.19 7.40 -10.55
N ARG A 98 -10.50 6.66 -11.64
CA ARG A 98 -11.24 7.17 -12.81
C ARG A 98 -12.45 6.32 -13.16
#